data_AF-A0ABD5DGW9-F1
#
_entry.id   AF-A0ABD5DGW9-F1
#
_cell.length_a   1.000
_cell.length_b   1.000
_cell.length_c   1.000
_cell.angle_alpha   90.00
_cell.angle_beta   90.00
_cell.angle_gamma   90.00
#
_symmetry.space_group_name_H-M   'P 1'
#
loop_
_entity.id
_entity.type
_entity.pdbx_description
1 polymer ?
#
loop_
_entity_poly.entity_id
_entity_poly.type
_entity_poly.pdbx_seq_one_letter_code
_entity_poly.pdbx_strand_id
1 'polypeptide(L)' 'HLFEVKKQNLRNKGYDENNAAVTKVEFSEAMARQFRITQWLAQQIVTSLTKACLVDSFGGYVKPKDGEK' A
#
# COMPACT_ATOMS: atom_id res chain seq x y z
N HIS A 1 -4.94 1.12 -8.97
CA HIS A 1 -4.74 2.53 -9.39
C HIS A 1 -3.88 3.30 -8.39
N LEU A 2 -4.19 3.28 -7.08
CA LEU A 2 -3.45 4.05 -6.05
C LEU A 2 -1.91 3.89 -6.11
N PHE A 3 -1.41 2.66 -6.21
CA PHE A 3 0.03 2.39 -6.24
C PHE A 3 0.72 2.94 -7.50
N GLU A 4 0.09 2.78 -8.67
CA GLU A 4 0.59 3.31 -9.94
C GLU A 4 0.67 4.84 -9.95
N VAL A 5 -0.27 5.52 -9.27
CA VAL A 5 -0.20 6.98 -9.08
C VAL A 5 1.03 7.36 -8.24
N LYS A 6 1.37 6.59 -7.19
CA LYS A 6 2.57 6.84 -6.38
C LYS A 6 3.86 6.65 -7.19
N LYS A 7 3.94 5.60 -8.02
CA LYS A 7 5.05 5.41 -8.97
C LYS A 7 5.18 6.59 -9.93
N GLN A 8 4.08 6.99 -10.57
CA GLN A 8 4.08 8.11 -11.50
C GLN A 8 4.51 9.44 -10.82
N ASN A 9 4.09 9.67 -9.58
CA ASN A 9 4.50 10.85 -8.82
C ASN A 9 6.00 10.89 -8.53
N LEU A 10 6.64 9.74 -8.28
CA LEU A 10 8.09 9.65 -8.11
C LEU A 10 8.79 9.90 -9.44
N ARG A 11 8.32 9.28 -10.52
CA ARG A 11 8.83 9.50 -11.89
C ARG A 11 8.80 10.98 -12.28
N ASN A 12 7.67 11.66 -12.03
CA ASN A 12 7.51 13.08 -12.32
C ASN A 12 8.48 13.98 -11.52
N LYS A 13 8.92 13.51 -10.35
CA LYS A 13 9.88 14.22 -9.49
C LYS A 13 11.34 13.81 -9.74
N GLY A 14 11.59 12.89 -10.67
CA GLY A 14 12.92 12.34 -10.93
C GLY A 14 13.44 11.39 -9.84
N TYR A 15 12.56 10.88 -8.96
CA TYR A 15 12.92 9.88 -7.95
C TYR A 15 12.74 8.46 -8.50
N ASP A 16 13.47 7.50 -7.92
CA ASP A 16 13.31 6.07 -8.24
C ASP A 16 11.91 5.58 -7.85
N GLU A 17 11.17 5.08 -8.84
CA GLU A 17 9.80 4.60 -8.69
C GLU A 17 9.68 3.31 -7.88
N ASN A 18 10.78 2.55 -7.73
CA ASN A 18 10.80 1.37 -6.88
C ASN A 18 10.62 1.72 -5.38
N ASN A 19 10.81 2.98 -5.02
CA ASN A 19 10.51 3.52 -3.69
C ASN A 19 9.02 3.86 -3.51
N ALA A 20 8.16 3.57 -4.49
CA ALA A 20 6.73 3.81 -4.36
C ALA A 20 6.17 3.03 -3.17
N ALA A 21 5.44 3.75 -2.32
CA ALA A 21 4.70 3.19 -1.21
C ALA A 21 3.42 3.99 -0.99
N VAL A 22 2.43 3.32 -0.41
CA VAL A 22 1.18 3.95 0.02
C VAL A 22 1.15 3.97 1.55
N THR A 23 0.44 4.92 2.14
CA THR A 23 0.23 4.87 3.58
C THR A 23 -0.71 3.72 3.93
N LYS A 24 -0.59 3.18 5.14
CA LYS A 24 -1.53 2.17 5.68
C LYS A 24 -2.98 2.68 5.69
N VAL A 25 -3.16 3.99 5.89
CA VAL A 25 -4.47 4.66 5.84
C VAL A 25 -5.04 4.64 4.44
N GLU A 26 -4.32 5.17 3.45
CA GLU A 26 -4.76 5.16 2.04
C GLU A 26 -5.05 3.74 1.55
N PHE A 27 -4.23 2.76 1.95
CA PHE A 27 -4.44 1.37 1.56
C PHE A 27 -5.70 0.77 2.19
N SER A 28 -5.91 0.97 3.49
CA SER A 28 -7.12 0.48 4.17
C SER A 28 -8.39 1.17 3.69
N GLU A 29 -8.37 2.47 3.41
CA GLU A 29 -9.50 3.19 2.81
C GLU A 29 -9.85 2.68 1.40
N ALA A 30 -8.83 2.49 0.56
CA ALA A 30 -9.01 1.94 -0.78
C ALA A 30 -9.60 0.52 -0.70
N MET A 31 -9.11 -0.31 0.22
CA MET A 31 -9.60 -1.67 0.46
C MET A 31 -11.05 -1.66 0.96
N ALA A 32 -11.39 -0.83 1.95
CA ALA A 32 -12.74 -0.69 2.47
C ALA A 32 -13.74 -0.32 1.37
N ARG A 33 -13.38 0.66 0.52
CA ARG A 33 -14.19 1.08 -0.62
C ARG A 33 -14.35 -0.02 -1.67
N GLN A 34 -13.25 -0.68 -2.06
CA GLN A 34 -13.26 -1.65 -3.16
C GLN A 34 -13.99 -2.95 -2.78
N PHE A 35 -13.78 -3.44 -1.56
CA PHE A 35 -14.40 -4.69 -1.09
C PHE A 35 -15.70 -4.48 -0.31
N ARG A 36 -16.15 -3.23 -0.13
CA ARG A 36 -17.36 -2.86 0.62
C ARG A 36 -17.36 -3.44 2.04
N ILE A 37 -16.21 -3.33 2.71
CA ILE A 37 -16.02 -3.75 4.10
C ILE A 37 -15.84 -2.54 5.01
N THR A 38 -15.97 -2.75 6.32
CA THR A 38 -15.73 -1.68 7.28
C THR A 38 -14.27 -1.24 7.26
N GLN A 39 -14.05 0.05 7.56
CA GLN A 39 -12.69 0.59 7.68
C GLN A 39 -11.87 -0.16 8.74
N TRP A 40 -12.52 -0.56 9.84
CA TRP A 40 -11.89 -1.36 10.88
C TRP A 40 -11.41 -2.72 10.34
N LEU A 41 -12.23 -3.44 9.57
CA LEU A 41 -11.85 -4.73 9.00
C LEU A 41 -10.69 -4.57 8.00
N ALA A 42 -10.72 -3.53 7.17
CA ALA A 42 -9.62 -3.24 6.25
C ALA A 42 -8.29 -3.00 6.98
N GLN A 43 -8.30 -2.27 8.11
CA GLN A 43 -7.11 -2.08 8.94
C GLN A 43 -6.60 -3.41 9.55
N GLN A 44 -7.50 -4.29 9.97
CA GLN A 44 -7.12 -5.63 10.45
C GLN A 44 -6.48 -6.46 9.33
N ILE A 45 -7.00 -6.40 8.10
CA ILE A 45 -6.41 -7.09 6.95
C ILE A 45 -5.01 -6.56 6.65
N VAL A 46 -4.81 -5.24 6.60
CA VAL A 46 -3.47 -4.64 6.39
C VAL A 46 -2.49 -5.08 7.49
N THR A 47 -2.95 -5.16 8.74
CA THR A 47 -2.16 -5.66 9.87
C THR A 47 -1.77 -7.12 9.66
N SER A 48 -2.71 -7.97 9.25
CA SER A 48 -2.46 -9.38 8.95
C SER A 48 -1.48 -9.58 7.80
N LEU A 49 -1.62 -8.82 6.70
CA LEU A 49 -0.68 -8.85 5.57
C LEU A 49 0.74 -8.49 5.99
N THR A 50 0.88 -7.49 6.87
CA THR A 50 2.17 -7.08 7.43
C THR A 50 2.77 -8.19 8.30
N LYS A 51 1.98 -8.78 9.20
CA LYS A 51 2.43 -9.87 10.09
C LYS A 51 2.78 -11.15 9.33
N ALA A 52 2.12 -11.40 8.21
CA ALA A 52 2.41 -12.53 7.33
C ALA A 52 3.60 -12.27 6.39
N CYS A 53 4.23 -11.10 6.46
CA CYS A 53 5.34 -10.69 5.58
C CYS A 53 5.00 -10.79 4.09
N LEU A 54 3.73 -10.53 3.72
CA LEU A 54 3.23 -10.48 2.34
C LEU A 54 3.36 -9.07 1.72
N VAL A 55 3.59 -8.06 2.56
CA VAL A 55 3.90 -6.69 2.15
C VAL A 55 5.09 -6.20 2.96
N ASP A 56 5.90 -5.33 2.36
CA ASP A 56 6.94 -4.63 3.10
C ASP A 56 6.31 -3.45 3.82
N SER A 57 6.47 -3.39 5.14
CA SER A 57 5.98 -2.29 5.96
C SER A 57 7.13 -1.54 6.62
N PHE A 58 7.09 -0.22 6.53
CA PHE A 58 8.06 0.67 7.16
C PHE A 58 7.35 1.94 7.63
N GLY A 59 7.49 2.29 8.91
CA GLY A 59 6.73 3.38 9.52
C GLY A 59 5.21 3.28 9.25
N GLY A 60 4.64 4.39 8.75
CA GLY A 60 3.23 4.48 8.34
C GLY A 60 2.93 3.96 6.93
N TYR A 61 3.92 3.40 6.22
CA TYR A 61 3.83 3.00 4.82
C TYR A 61 3.82 1.49 4.64
N VAL A 62 3.31 1.09 3.48
CA VAL A 62 3.36 -0.27 2.94
C VAL A 62 3.65 -0.23 1.44
N LYS A 63 4.44 -1.19 0.96
CA LYS A 63 4.67 -1.45 -0.47
C LYS A 63 4.55 -2.96 -0.74
N PRO A 64 4.24 -3.37 -1.98
CA PRO A 64 4.36 -4.77 -2.40
C PRO A 64 5.76 -5.28 -2.10
N LYS A 65 5.86 -6.55 -1.70
CA LYS A 65 7.17 -7.17 -1.45
C LYS A 65 7.92 -7.32 -2.78
N ASP A 66 9.21 -7.01 -2.77
CA ASP A 66 10.05 -7.09 -3.97
C ASP A 66 9.98 -8.51 -4.54
N GLY A 67 9.36 -8.68 -5.72
CA GLY A 67 9.19 -9.98 -6.39
C GLY A 67 7.80 -10.25 -6.96
N GLU A 68 6.75 -9.53 -6.52
CA GLU A 68 5.43 -9.63 -7.14
C GLU A 68 5.32 -8.62 -8.31
N LYS A 69 5.62 -9.11 -9.52
CA LYS A 69 5.26 -8.45 -10.78
C LYS A 69 3.87 -8.87 -11.24
#